data_AF-A0A9W5YUV6-F1
#
_entry.id   AF-A0A9W5YUV6-F1
#
_cell.length_a   1.000
_cell.length_b   1.000
_cell.length_c   1.000
_cell.angle_alpha   90.00
_cell.angle_beta   90.00
_cell.angle_gamma   90.00
#
_symmetry.space_group_name_H-M   'P 1'
#
loop_
_entity.id
_entity.type
_entity.pdbx_description
1 polymer ?
#
loop_
_entity_poly.entity_id
_entity_poly.type
_entity_poly.pdbx_seq_one_letter_code
_entity_poly.pdbx_strand_id
1 'polypeptide(L)'
;MDSHAERLNYLAAHVLSLDNNGEPLKEDDAWGRVYLQLSSQVECVKVAAVAFGAAYESSLINSNVQRPCSTWHYYGAALAKLRLDYHNESVGPESLALASMILACVEILSQHEQNAFTHFLGAVQILTKPEQHRRGISSPDILSTIKGALVKLNLLIGSYGLSQTPQYMYLEFPGAAAEQAAGDDAFHEPELAIDAAMHCLYRSYQFIESASHMRYTYPSWKEQNTIMSKAQFEAAAQCSLIFDNLAPLVTKLQARCSSVTPAPRDLEMLAEIYAIRTQLTSALVFILCAHSPYETAYDEHHDRFRSIISDAAASARLRRRSKLSAFKHFSTRSGIISPLFIVSIKCRDPSLRALATTVLIEQSREGPADGQILAAIGARIAVLETSGSVPSSPSAPLTSCDISEAQRVYGYSVPHSSFNEEGRRVVNVIFQRPNPPLLQGWGHVDYSCKDGWIYWSEPIKI
;
A
#
# COMPACT_ATOMS: atom_id res chain seq x y z
N MET A 1 33.71 10.06 -7.18
CA MET A 1 32.83 8.87 -7.24
C MET A 1 32.86 8.33 -8.65
N ASP A 2 32.52 7.07 -8.84
CA ASP A 2 32.39 6.49 -10.17
C ASP A 2 31.27 7.20 -10.95
N SER A 3 31.50 7.53 -12.23
CA SER A 3 30.53 8.26 -13.08
C SER A 3 29.19 7.53 -13.14
N HIS A 4 29.21 6.19 -13.02
CA HIS A 4 28.01 5.37 -12.96
C HIS A 4 27.20 5.59 -11.67
N ALA A 5 27.85 5.71 -10.51
CA ALA A 5 27.18 5.92 -9.23
C ALA A 5 26.49 7.30 -9.17
N GLU A 6 27.11 8.33 -9.75
CA GLU A 6 26.49 9.66 -9.84
C GLU A 6 25.23 9.65 -10.70
N ARG A 7 25.24 8.92 -11.84
CA ARG A 7 24.04 8.73 -12.66
C ARG A 7 22.92 7.99 -11.89
N LEU A 8 23.27 6.96 -11.13
CA LEU A 8 22.29 6.21 -10.33
C LEU A 8 21.69 7.05 -9.20
N ASN A 9 22.49 7.90 -8.56
CA ASN A 9 21.99 8.86 -7.57
C ASN A 9 21.03 9.88 -8.21
N TYR A 10 21.34 10.38 -9.41
CA TYR A 10 20.44 11.27 -10.15
C TYR A 10 19.13 10.57 -10.53
N LEU A 11 19.19 9.30 -10.94
CA LEU A 11 18.01 8.49 -11.21
C LEU A 11 17.13 8.34 -9.96
N ALA A 12 17.74 8.09 -8.79
CA ALA A 12 17.02 8.01 -7.53
C ALA A 12 16.31 9.32 -7.18
N ALA A 13 17.00 10.47 -7.33
CA ALA A 13 16.39 11.78 -7.14
C ALA A 13 15.23 12.02 -8.11
N HIS A 14 15.36 11.63 -9.38
CA HIS A 14 14.28 11.79 -10.34
C HIS A 14 13.03 10.97 -9.98
N VAL A 15 13.22 9.75 -9.47
CA VAL A 15 12.12 8.83 -9.17
C VAL A 15 11.46 9.12 -7.83
N LEU A 16 12.26 9.45 -6.80
CA LEU A 16 11.75 9.67 -5.44
C LEU A 16 11.29 11.11 -5.22
N SER A 17 11.94 12.10 -5.85
CA SER A 17 11.77 13.51 -5.49
C SER A 17 11.03 14.36 -6.51
N LEU A 18 10.77 13.84 -7.72
CA LEU A 18 10.14 14.62 -8.78
C LEU A 18 8.75 14.07 -9.12
N ASP A 19 7.85 14.97 -9.48
CA ASP A 19 6.54 14.64 -10.03
C ASP A 19 6.65 14.20 -11.52
N ASN A 20 5.52 13.91 -12.15
CA ASN A 20 5.48 13.50 -13.56
C ASN A 20 5.96 14.59 -14.54
N ASN A 21 6.07 15.85 -14.10
CA ASN A 21 6.57 16.97 -14.89
C ASN A 21 8.08 17.19 -14.69
N GLY A 22 8.73 16.42 -13.81
CA GLY A 22 10.13 16.63 -13.42
C GLY A 22 10.32 17.77 -12.44
N GLU A 23 9.24 18.27 -11.84
CA GLU A 23 9.27 19.30 -10.81
C GLU A 23 9.41 18.65 -9.42
N PRO A 24 10.11 19.27 -8.46
CA PRO A 24 10.20 18.74 -7.11
C PRO A 24 8.82 18.50 -6.49
N LEU A 25 8.65 17.37 -5.82
CA LEU A 25 7.56 17.16 -4.87
C LEU A 25 7.56 18.29 -3.85
N LYS A 26 6.37 18.66 -3.33
CA LYS A 26 6.15 19.79 -2.42
C LYS A 26 7.31 19.98 -1.44
N GLU A 27 7.71 21.24 -1.20
CA GLU A 27 8.90 21.56 -0.39
C GLU A 27 8.89 20.92 1.01
N ASP A 28 7.70 20.71 1.57
CA ASP A 28 7.48 20.13 2.90
C ASP A 28 7.40 18.58 2.90
N ASP A 29 7.62 17.91 1.76
CA ASP A 29 7.67 16.43 1.69
C ASP A 29 9.09 15.91 1.93
N ALA A 30 9.22 14.79 2.65
CA ALA A 30 10.52 14.22 2.99
C ALA A 30 11.32 13.84 1.74
N TRP A 31 10.61 13.45 0.68
CA TRP A 31 11.20 13.10 -0.59
C TRP A 31 11.52 14.31 -1.47
N GLY A 32 11.04 15.51 -1.14
CA GLY A 32 11.36 16.76 -1.84
C GLY A 32 12.70 17.33 -1.38
N ARG A 33 12.66 18.53 -0.80
CA ARG A 33 13.86 19.28 -0.36
C ARG A 33 14.74 18.49 0.60
N VAL A 34 14.13 17.80 1.58
CA VAL A 34 14.85 17.07 2.64
C VAL A 34 15.72 15.95 2.05
N TYR A 35 15.16 15.09 1.21
CA TYR A 35 15.92 14.03 0.55
C TYR A 35 17.05 14.58 -0.30
N LEU A 36 16.81 15.63 -1.10
CA LEU A 36 17.83 16.22 -1.97
C LEU A 36 18.98 16.83 -1.15
N GLN A 37 18.66 17.51 -0.05
CA GLN A 37 19.65 18.04 0.86
C GLN A 37 20.47 16.92 1.52
N LEU A 38 19.83 15.92 2.11
CA LEU A 38 20.52 14.86 2.84
C LEU A 38 21.30 13.93 1.90
N SER A 39 20.81 13.63 0.69
CA SER A 39 21.54 12.82 -0.30
C SER A 39 22.77 13.52 -0.87
N SER A 40 22.84 14.85 -0.82
CA SER A 40 24.03 15.60 -1.23
C SER A 40 25.05 15.79 -0.10
N GLN A 41 24.59 15.87 1.15
CA GLN A 41 25.42 16.21 2.31
C GLN A 41 25.86 15.01 3.15
N VAL A 42 25.08 13.92 3.15
CA VAL A 42 25.28 12.78 4.05
C VAL A 42 25.57 11.51 3.25
N GLU A 43 26.76 10.95 3.47
CA GLU A 43 27.26 9.83 2.66
C GLU A 43 26.38 8.58 2.75
N CYS A 44 25.86 8.21 3.94
CA CYS A 44 24.97 7.04 4.07
C CYS A 44 23.66 7.17 3.27
N VAL A 45 23.10 8.38 3.20
CA VAL A 45 21.90 8.66 2.39
C VAL A 45 22.24 8.59 0.91
N LYS A 46 23.39 9.13 0.52
CA LYS A 46 23.88 9.10 -0.87
C LYS A 46 24.09 7.68 -1.39
N VAL A 47 24.80 6.83 -0.64
CA VAL A 47 25.02 5.43 -1.08
C VAL A 47 23.73 4.62 -1.09
N ALA A 48 22.77 4.90 -0.19
CA ALA A 48 21.44 4.29 -0.23
C ALA A 48 20.66 4.71 -1.48
N ALA A 49 20.73 5.99 -1.86
CA ALA A 49 20.13 6.50 -3.10
C ALA A 49 20.75 5.83 -4.35
N VAL A 50 22.07 5.62 -4.39
CA VAL A 50 22.73 4.86 -5.47
C VAL A 50 22.19 3.42 -5.55
N ALA A 51 22.04 2.74 -4.41
CA ALA A 51 21.46 1.40 -4.36
C ALA A 51 20.01 1.37 -4.88
N PHE A 52 19.22 2.38 -4.53
CA PHE A 52 17.86 2.55 -5.07
C PHE A 52 17.85 2.76 -6.59
N GLY A 53 18.70 3.65 -7.11
CA GLY A 53 18.81 3.86 -8.56
C GLY A 53 19.15 2.57 -9.32
N ALA A 54 20.07 1.75 -8.78
CA ALA A 54 20.43 0.46 -9.36
C ALA A 54 19.27 -0.54 -9.33
N ALA A 55 18.55 -0.62 -8.21
CA ALA A 55 17.39 -1.48 -8.06
C ALA A 55 16.24 -1.07 -8.99
N TYR A 56 15.99 0.23 -9.11
CA TYR A 56 14.96 0.79 -9.97
C TYR A 56 15.26 0.49 -11.45
N GLU A 57 16.48 0.77 -11.92
CA GLU A 57 16.89 0.44 -13.29
C GLU A 57 16.77 -1.07 -13.57
N SER A 58 17.21 -1.92 -12.63
CA SER A 58 17.04 -3.37 -12.74
C SER A 58 15.57 -3.81 -12.77
N SER A 59 14.67 -3.06 -12.14
CA SER A 59 13.23 -3.38 -12.13
C SER A 59 12.51 -3.05 -13.44
N LEU A 60 13.09 -2.16 -14.27
CA LEU A 60 12.55 -1.79 -15.59
C LEU A 60 12.98 -2.78 -16.68
N ILE A 61 14.11 -3.46 -16.51
CA ILE A 61 14.69 -4.34 -17.52
C ILE A 61 14.06 -5.73 -17.42
N ASN A 62 13.10 -6.02 -18.31
CA ASN A 62 12.48 -7.36 -18.46
C ASN A 62 13.34 -8.36 -19.28
N SER A 63 14.59 -8.03 -19.62
CA SER A 63 15.35 -8.72 -20.67
C SER A 63 16.81 -9.03 -20.30
N ASN A 64 17.14 -10.33 -20.29
CA ASN A 64 18.38 -11.10 -20.57
C ASN A 64 19.79 -10.52 -20.45
N VAL A 65 20.01 -9.27 -20.06
CA VAL A 65 21.35 -8.69 -19.94
C VAL A 65 21.75 -8.72 -18.46
N GLN A 66 22.55 -9.74 -18.12
CA GLN A 66 23.22 -9.92 -16.84
C GLN A 66 23.69 -8.59 -16.21
N ARG A 67 22.94 -8.05 -15.24
CA ARG A 67 23.45 -7.12 -14.20
C ARG A 67 22.78 -7.21 -12.80
N PRO A 68 22.18 -8.33 -12.34
CA PRO A 68 21.71 -8.40 -10.95
C PRO A 68 22.84 -8.24 -9.91
N CYS A 69 24.11 -8.47 -10.32
CA CYS A 69 25.28 -8.36 -9.46
C CYS A 69 25.61 -6.92 -9.02
N SER A 70 25.23 -5.88 -9.79
CA SER A 70 25.52 -4.49 -9.41
C SER A 70 24.57 -3.94 -8.36
N THR A 71 23.28 -4.30 -8.39
CA THR A 71 22.30 -3.83 -7.39
C THR A 71 22.67 -4.28 -5.98
N TRP A 72 22.97 -5.58 -5.82
CA TRP A 72 23.35 -6.13 -4.51
C TRP A 72 24.72 -5.65 -4.02
N HIS A 73 25.63 -5.33 -4.95
CA HIS A 73 26.89 -4.67 -4.59
C HIS A 73 26.63 -3.29 -3.96
N TYR A 74 25.83 -2.44 -4.61
CA TYR A 74 25.48 -1.12 -4.06
C TYR A 74 24.65 -1.22 -2.79
N TYR A 75 23.71 -2.16 -2.72
CA TYR A 75 22.93 -2.43 -1.50
C TYR A 75 23.83 -2.82 -0.32
N GLY A 76 24.78 -3.75 -0.54
CA GLY A 76 25.72 -4.19 0.50
C GLY A 76 26.61 -3.05 0.98
N ALA A 77 27.10 -2.21 0.07
CA ALA A 77 27.88 -1.01 0.40
C ALA A 77 27.05 0.00 1.22
N ALA A 78 25.80 0.24 0.82
CA ALA A 78 24.89 1.14 1.53
C ALA A 78 24.56 0.63 2.94
N LEU A 79 24.29 -0.66 3.10
CA LEU A 79 24.04 -1.28 4.40
C LEU A 79 25.27 -1.23 5.32
N ALA A 80 26.47 -1.49 4.77
CA ALA A 80 27.72 -1.39 5.53
C ALA A 80 27.95 0.05 6.02
N LYS A 81 27.71 1.04 5.16
CA LYS A 81 27.86 2.46 5.51
C LYS A 81 26.83 2.92 6.54
N LEU A 82 25.55 2.53 6.39
CA LEU A 82 24.50 2.81 7.37
C LEU A 82 24.85 2.25 8.75
N ARG A 83 25.32 1.00 8.82
CA ARG A 83 25.74 0.37 10.08
C ARG A 83 26.92 1.10 10.71
N LEU A 84 27.94 1.43 9.92
CA LEU A 84 29.11 2.18 10.39
C LEU A 84 28.69 3.53 10.99
N ASP A 85 27.85 4.28 10.29
CA ASP A 85 27.40 5.61 10.72
C ASP A 85 26.46 5.54 11.93
N TYR A 86 25.66 4.47 12.04
CA TYR A 86 24.84 4.19 13.22
C TYR A 86 25.69 3.88 14.46
N HIS A 87 26.74 3.06 14.34
CA HIS A 87 27.62 2.68 15.44
C HIS A 87 28.54 3.82 15.88
N ASN A 88 29.02 4.62 14.94
CA ASN A 88 29.91 5.75 15.22
C ASN A 88 29.17 7.01 15.69
N GLU A 89 27.82 6.99 15.66
CA GLU A 89 26.96 8.14 15.97
C GLU A 89 27.36 9.42 15.20
N SER A 90 27.85 9.25 13.97
CA SER A 90 28.46 10.32 13.18
C SER A 90 27.45 11.18 12.43
N VAL A 91 26.19 10.77 12.40
CA VAL A 91 25.10 11.39 11.64
C VAL A 91 23.84 11.46 12.50
N GLY A 92 22.97 12.42 12.19
CA GLY A 92 21.69 12.60 12.87
C GLY A 92 20.73 11.42 12.64
N PRO A 93 19.81 11.15 13.60
CA PRO A 93 18.80 10.10 13.48
C PRO A 93 17.92 10.24 12.23
N GLU A 94 17.65 11.47 11.79
CA GLU A 94 16.91 11.80 10.57
C GLU A 94 17.57 11.22 9.31
N SER A 95 18.89 11.32 9.20
CA SER A 95 19.64 10.80 8.05
C SER A 95 19.68 9.27 8.04
N LEU A 96 19.86 8.66 9.21
CA LEU A 96 19.86 7.21 9.37
C LEU A 96 18.48 6.63 9.04
N ALA A 97 17.40 7.27 9.51
CA ALA A 97 16.03 6.86 9.22
C ALA A 97 15.73 6.98 7.73
N LEU A 98 16.09 8.10 7.08
CA LEU A 98 15.90 8.28 5.65
C LEU A 98 16.67 7.24 4.82
N ALA A 99 17.94 6.98 5.15
CA ALA A 99 18.72 5.93 4.49
C ALA A 99 18.08 4.55 4.63
N SER A 100 17.56 4.23 5.83
CA SER A 100 16.81 2.99 6.08
C SER A 100 15.51 2.93 5.26
N MET A 101 14.76 4.02 5.15
CA MET A 101 13.56 4.10 4.30
C MET A 101 13.88 3.89 2.81
N ILE A 102 15.00 4.43 2.31
CA ILE A 102 15.45 4.21 0.94
C ILE A 102 15.82 2.72 0.71
N LEU A 103 16.51 2.09 1.66
CA LEU A 103 16.81 0.66 1.59
C LEU A 103 15.55 -0.22 1.66
N ALA A 104 14.51 0.21 2.39
CA ALA A 104 13.20 -0.44 2.34
C ALA A 104 12.63 -0.40 0.92
N CYS A 105 12.77 0.72 0.21
CA CYS A 105 12.33 0.85 -1.18
C CYS A 105 13.15 -0.04 -2.15
N VAL A 106 14.45 -0.22 -1.91
CA VAL A 106 15.30 -1.18 -2.67
C VAL A 106 14.77 -2.61 -2.55
N GLU A 107 14.46 -3.03 -1.33
CA GLU A 107 13.91 -4.37 -1.05
C GLU A 107 12.51 -4.54 -1.67
N ILE A 108 11.67 -3.50 -1.63
CA ILE A 108 10.36 -3.48 -2.31
C ILE A 108 10.50 -3.70 -3.82
N LEU A 109 11.41 -2.98 -4.50
CA LEU A 109 11.65 -3.15 -5.94
C LEU A 109 12.12 -4.58 -6.25
N SER A 110 12.88 -5.15 -5.33
CA SER A 110 13.39 -6.52 -5.38
C SER A 110 12.38 -7.59 -4.93
N GLN A 111 11.16 -7.21 -4.51
CA GLN A 111 10.13 -8.13 -3.95
C GLN A 111 10.59 -8.90 -2.70
N HIS A 112 11.32 -8.22 -1.82
CA HIS A 112 11.71 -8.73 -0.50
C HIS A 112 10.95 -7.96 0.59
N GLU A 113 9.64 -8.14 0.65
CA GLU A 113 8.72 -7.39 1.51
C GLU A 113 9.10 -7.47 3.00
N GLN A 114 9.51 -8.66 3.48
CA GLN A 114 9.94 -8.84 4.87
C GLN A 114 11.21 -8.05 5.22
N ASN A 115 12.17 -7.97 4.29
CA ASN A 115 13.38 -7.17 4.48
C ASN A 115 13.07 -5.68 4.44
N ALA A 116 12.15 -5.28 3.54
CA ALA A 116 11.66 -3.90 3.50
C ALA A 116 11.01 -3.49 4.82
N PHE A 117 10.18 -4.37 5.40
CA PHE A 117 9.57 -4.13 6.70
C PHE A 117 10.61 -4.03 7.82
N THR A 118 11.68 -4.83 7.76
CA THR A 118 12.79 -4.75 8.72
C THR A 118 13.49 -3.37 8.66
N HIS A 119 13.75 -2.84 7.47
CA HIS A 119 14.30 -1.49 7.29
C HIS A 119 13.35 -0.40 7.76
N PHE A 120 12.04 -0.55 7.51
CA PHE A 120 11.03 0.36 8.01
C PHE A 120 10.98 0.38 9.55
N LEU A 121 10.95 -0.80 10.19
CA LEU A 121 11.01 -0.93 11.64
C LEU A 121 12.29 -0.31 12.22
N GLY A 122 13.42 -0.52 11.56
CA GLY A 122 14.69 0.11 11.91
C GLY A 122 14.60 1.63 11.89
N ALA A 123 13.99 2.22 10.86
CA ALA A 123 13.78 3.67 10.77
C ALA A 123 12.92 4.19 11.93
N VAL A 124 11.84 3.50 12.28
CA VAL A 124 11.00 3.87 13.43
C VAL A 124 11.78 3.79 14.73
N GLN A 125 12.49 2.69 14.98
CA GLN A 125 13.32 2.54 16.18
C GLN A 125 14.41 3.60 16.29
N ILE A 126 14.98 4.06 15.18
CA ILE A 126 15.96 5.14 15.17
C ILE A 126 15.34 6.46 15.64
N LEU A 127 14.10 6.76 15.25
CA LEU A 127 13.43 8.03 15.55
C LEU A 127 12.63 8.04 16.87
N THR A 128 12.30 6.87 17.43
CA THR A 128 11.56 6.74 18.68
C THR A 128 12.44 6.49 19.90
N LYS A 129 13.71 6.12 19.70
CA LYS A 129 14.66 5.98 20.81
C LYS A 129 14.78 7.31 21.57
N PRO A 130 14.62 7.31 22.91
CA PRO A 130 14.76 8.53 23.71
C PRO A 130 16.15 9.12 23.48
N GLU A 131 16.20 10.42 23.17
CA GLU A 131 17.43 11.16 22.85
C GLU A 131 18.40 11.15 24.04
N GLN A 132 19.17 10.08 24.18
CA GLN A 132 20.31 10.03 25.05
C GLN A 132 21.54 10.29 24.16
N HIS A 133 21.94 11.56 24.10
CA HIS A 133 23.29 12.01 23.72
C HIS A 133 23.77 11.79 22.26
N ARG A 134 22.92 11.90 21.23
CA ARG A 134 23.45 11.98 19.85
C ARG A 134 23.99 13.37 19.52
N ARG A 135 25.26 13.42 19.12
CA ARG A 135 26.09 14.63 18.93
C ARG A 135 25.83 15.38 17.61
N GLY A 136 24.59 15.40 17.13
CA GLY A 136 24.19 16.05 15.88
C GLY A 136 23.22 17.21 16.14
N ILE A 137 23.45 18.37 15.53
CA ILE A 137 22.47 19.46 15.48
C ILE A 137 21.39 19.02 14.48
N SER A 138 20.37 18.29 14.93
CA SER A 138 19.21 17.94 14.10
C SER A 138 18.36 19.19 13.88
N SER A 139 18.01 19.49 12.63
CA SER A 139 16.97 20.48 12.35
C SER A 139 15.62 19.89 12.82
N PRO A 140 14.88 20.53 13.73
CA PRO A 140 13.61 20.02 14.21
C PRO A 140 12.59 19.89 13.08
N ASP A 141 12.70 20.76 12.08
CA ASP A 141 11.87 20.75 10.87
C ASP A 141 12.09 19.46 10.05
N ILE A 142 13.34 19.15 9.67
CA ILE A 142 13.72 17.93 8.93
C ILE A 142 13.24 16.66 9.65
N LEU A 143 13.43 16.62 10.98
CA LEU A 143 13.01 15.49 11.79
C LEU A 143 11.49 15.30 11.76
N SER A 144 10.73 16.40 11.85
CA SER A 144 9.26 16.37 11.77
C SER A 144 8.78 15.88 10.40
N THR A 145 9.43 16.33 9.31
CA THR A 145 9.11 15.93 7.94
C THR A 145 9.32 14.43 7.73
N ILE A 146 10.44 13.87 8.21
CA ILE A 146 10.74 12.44 8.08
C ILE A 146 9.78 11.59 8.92
N LYS A 147 9.41 12.05 10.14
CA LYS A 147 8.36 11.39 10.93
C LYS A 147 7.03 11.36 10.18
N GLY A 148 6.64 12.47 9.55
CA GLY A 148 5.44 12.54 8.70
C GLY A 148 5.48 11.56 7.53
N ALA A 149 6.64 11.40 6.87
CA ALA A 149 6.80 10.43 5.79
C ALA A 149 6.73 8.97 6.27
N LEU A 150 7.22 8.66 7.48
CA LEU A 150 7.05 7.33 8.06
C LEU A 150 5.59 7.00 8.37
N VAL A 151 4.79 7.98 8.82
CA VAL A 151 3.34 7.79 9.01
C VAL A 151 2.67 7.45 7.67
N LYS A 152 3.01 8.16 6.59
CA LYS A 152 2.50 7.87 5.23
C LYS A 152 2.94 6.48 4.73
N LEU A 153 4.18 6.08 4.99
CA LEU A 153 4.67 4.73 4.67
C LEU A 153 3.94 3.64 5.48
N ASN A 154 3.67 3.89 6.75
CA ASN A 154 2.89 2.98 7.60
C ASN A 154 1.47 2.78 7.03
N LEU A 155 0.86 3.85 6.51
CA LEU A 155 -0.44 3.78 5.84
C LEU A 155 -0.38 2.95 4.56
N LEU A 156 0.67 3.12 3.76
CA LEU A 156 0.90 2.33 2.54
C LEU A 156 1.07 0.85 2.87
N ILE A 157 1.90 0.54 3.86
CA ILE A 157 2.10 -0.79 4.42
C ILE A 157 0.76 -1.40 4.84
N GLY A 158 -0.02 -0.67 5.64
CA GLY A 158 -1.29 -1.17 6.12
C GLY A 158 -2.32 -1.41 5.02
N SER A 159 -2.40 -0.50 4.06
CA SER A 159 -3.26 -0.63 2.88
C SER A 159 -2.91 -1.87 2.04
N TYR A 160 -1.62 -2.14 1.87
CA TYR A 160 -1.15 -3.34 1.18
C TYR A 160 -1.48 -4.62 1.95
N GLY A 161 -1.24 -4.60 3.28
CA GLY A 161 -1.48 -5.70 4.20
C GLY A 161 -2.93 -6.17 4.25
N LEU A 162 -3.93 -5.31 4.00
CA LEU A 162 -5.36 -5.69 3.94
C LEU A 162 -5.65 -6.87 3.02
N SER A 163 -4.88 -7.00 1.96
CA SER A 163 -5.08 -8.02 0.94
C SER A 163 -4.25 -9.28 1.17
N GLN A 164 -3.21 -9.20 2.01
CA GLN A 164 -2.28 -10.30 2.28
C GLN A 164 -2.73 -11.14 3.48
N THR A 165 -2.24 -12.38 3.52
CA THR A 165 -2.39 -13.28 4.68
C THR A 165 -1.59 -12.68 5.85
N PRO A 166 -2.12 -12.60 7.08
CA PRO A 166 -1.61 -11.66 8.08
C PRO A 166 -0.13 -11.86 8.39
N GLN A 167 0.68 -10.83 8.16
CA GLN A 167 2.00 -10.66 8.75
C GLN A 167 1.97 -9.30 9.46
N TYR A 168 2.15 -9.33 10.78
CA TYR A 168 2.11 -8.20 11.71
C TYR A 168 2.80 -6.96 11.15
N MET A 169 2.09 -5.82 11.09
CA MET A 169 2.68 -4.67 10.39
C MET A 169 2.26 -3.27 10.84
N TYR A 170 1.88 -3.06 12.11
CA TYR A 170 1.63 -1.70 12.60
C TYR A 170 2.56 -1.31 13.74
N LEU A 171 3.15 -0.13 13.59
CA LEU A 171 3.89 0.56 14.63
C LEU A 171 3.04 1.68 15.19
N GLU A 172 2.92 1.72 16.53
CA GLU A 172 2.36 2.86 17.25
C GLU A 172 3.19 4.10 16.99
N PHE A 173 2.69 5.01 16.16
CA PHE A 173 3.23 6.35 16.07
C PHE A 173 2.49 7.27 17.04
N PRO A 174 3.19 8.07 17.86
CA PRO A 174 2.57 9.02 18.77
C PRO A 174 1.95 10.18 17.97
N GLY A 175 0.74 9.96 17.45
CA GLY A 175 -0.10 10.99 16.85
C GLY A 175 -0.90 11.74 17.90
N ALA A 176 -0.25 12.21 18.98
CA ALA A 176 -0.91 12.92 20.08
C ALA A 176 -1.54 14.27 19.66
N ALA A 177 -1.31 14.74 18.43
CA ALA A 177 -1.84 16.02 17.93
C ALA A 177 -3.16 15.91 17.14
N ALA A 178 -3.51 14.73 16.60
CA ALA A 178 -4.72 14.59 15.78
C ALA A 178 -6.01 14.40 16.60
N GLU A 179 -5.88 13.92 17.84
CA GLU A 179 -7.02 13.75 18.76
C GLU A 179 -7.65 15.08 19.21
N GLN A 180 -6.95 16.21 19.01
CA GLN A 180 -7.39 17.52 19.48
C GLN A 180 -7.93 18.45 18.38
N ALA A 181 -7.89 18.07 17.08
CA ALA A 181 -8.01 19.04 15.98
C ALA A 181 -9.18 18.86 14.99
N ALA A 182 -9.94 17.77 15.02
CA ALA A 182 -11.06 17.59 14.07
C ALA A 182 -12.34 18.30 14.56
N GLY A 183 -12.31 19.62 14.66
CA GLY A 183 -13.53 20.44 14.62
C GLY A 183 -14.10 20.49 13.20
N ASP A 184 -15.33 21.00 13.03
CA ASP A 184 -15.98 21.16 11.72
C ASP A 184 -15.11 21.94 10.70
N ASP A 185 -14.21 22.79 11.19
CA ASP A 185 -13.29 23.60 10.38
C ASP A 185 -12.25 22.76 9.60
N ALA A 186 -11.89 21.56 10.07
CA ALA A 186 -10.86 20.72 9.43
C ALA A 186 -11.23 20.27 8.01
N PHE A 187 -12.53 20.21 7.68
CA PHE A 187 -13.03 19.79 6.36
C PHE A 187 -13.21 20.95 5.37
N HIS A 188 -12.88 22.18 5.79
CA HIS A 188 -12.89 23.35 4.91
C HIS A 188 -11.56 23.48 4.14
N GLU A 189 -10.47 23.00 4.74
CA GLU A 189 -9.11 23.00 4.19
C GLU A 189 -8.72 21.58 3.70
N PRO A 190 -8.37 21.40 2.41
CA PRO A 190 -8.09 20.09 1.84
C PRO A 190 -6.99 19.30 2.55
N GLU A 191 -5.90 19.96 2.92
CA GLU A 191 -4.77 19.31 3.59
C GLU A 191 -5.16 18.75 4.96
N LEU A 192 -5.86 19.53 5.79
CA LEU A 192 -6.32 19.10 7.11
C LEU A 192 -7.33 17.95 7.02
N ALA A 193 -8.19 17.99 6.00
CA ALA A 193 -9.14 16.91 5.74
C ALA A 193 -8.45 15.60 5.35
N ILE A 194 -7.38 15.68 4.55
CA ILE A 194 -6.55 14.53 4.17
C ILE A 194 -5.84 13.96 5.41
N ASP A 195 -5.28 14.81 6.28
CA ASP A 195 -4.64 14.38 7.52
C ASP A 195 -5.62 13.67 8.47
N ALA A 196 -6.83 14.23 8.65
CA ALA A 196 -7.89 13.60 9.43
C ALA A 196 -8.29 12.22 8.86
N ALA A 197 -8.37 12.11 7.53
CA ALA A 197 -8.64 10.85 6.85
C ALA A 197 -7.52 9.81 7.00
N MET A 198 -6.26 10.24 6.90
CA MET A 198 -5.11 9.36 7.15
C MET A 198 -5.09 8.83 8.58
N HIS A 199 -5.42 9.66 9.57
CA HIS A 199 -5.51 9.24 10.96
C HIS A 199 -6.66 8.24 11.19
N CYS A 200 -7.82 8.47 10.57
CA CYS A 200 -8.94 7.52 10.61
C CYS A 200 -8.55 6.16 10.00
N LEU A 201 -7.88 6.16 8.85
CA LEU A 201 -7.39 4.94 8.21
C LEU A 201 -6.39 4.18 9.08
N TYR A 202 -5.46 4.89 9.73
CA TYR A 202 -4.52 4.28 10.65
C TYR A 202 -5.24 3.50 11.77
N ARG A 203 -6.21 4.12 12.43
CA ARG A 203 -7.03 3.45 13.47
C ARG A 203 -7.85 2.28 12.91
N SER A 204 -8.39 2.45 11.70
CA SER A 204 -9.16 1.42 11.01
C SER A 204 -8.33 0.16 10.78
N TYR A 205 -7.09 0.36 10.37
CA TYR A 205 -6.13 -0.69 10.10
C TYR A 205 -5.69 -1.42 11.38
N GLN A 206 -5.46 -0.70 12.49
CA GLN A 206 -5.21 -1.32 13.79
C GLN A 206 -6.39 -2.21 14.24
N PHE A 207 -7.62 -1.73 14.04
CA PHE A 207 -8.82 -2.53 14.32
C PHE A 207 -8.88 -3.79 13.43
N ILE A 208 -8.66 -3.65 12.12
CA ILE A 208 -8.71 -4.77 11.16
C ILE A 208 -7.67 -5.84 11.51
N GLU A 209 -6.44 -5.43 11.85
CA GLU A 209 -5.40 -6.36 12.32
C GLU A 209 -5.85 -7.10 13.59
N SER A 210 -6.30 -6.36 14.61
CA SER A 210 -6.78 -6.94 15.86
C SER A 210 -7.93 -7.94 15.64
N ALA A 211 -8.88 -7.61 14.75
CA ALA A 211 -10.00 -8.47 14.41
C ALA A 211 -9.59 -9.69 13.57
N SER A 212 -8.53 -9.59 12.77
CA SER A 212 -8.03 -10.68 11.92
C SER A 212 -7.63 -11.92 12.74
N HIS A 213 -7.11 -11.72 13.95
CA HIS A 213 -6.73 -12.80 14.86
C HIS A 213 -7.91 -13.63 15.37
N MET A 214 -9.12 -13.06 15.35
CA MET A 214 -10.33 -13.74 15.81
C MET A 214 -11.24 -14.19 14.67
N ARG A 215 -10.95 -13.75 13.44
CA ARG A 215 -11.83 -13.95 12.27
C ARG A 215 -12.17 -15.42 12.05
N TYR A 216 -11.21 -16.32 12.23
CA TYR A 216 -11.36 -17.75 12.00
C TYR A 216 -11.55 -18.58 13.28
N THR A 217 -11.71 -17.94 14.44
CA THR A 217 -11.96 -18.63 15.71
C THR A 217 -13.43 -19.02 15.88
N TYR A 218 -14.34 -18.25 15.26
CA TYR A 218 -15.79 -18.44 15.38
C TYR A 218 -16.46 -18.29 14.01
N PRO A 219 -17.64 -18.91 13.78
CA PRO A 219 -18.45 -18.65 12.58
C PRO A 219 -18.87 -17.19 12.43
N SER A 220 -18.96 -16.49 13.56
CA SER A 220 -19.03 -15.03 13.69
C SER A 220 -18.59 -14.74 15.11
N TRP A 221 -17.81 -13.68 15.36
CA TRP A 221 -17.38 -13.31 16.72
C TRP A 221 -18.24 -12.21 17.38
N LYS A 222 -19.25 -11.68 16.68
CA LYS A 222 -20.09 -10.56 17.17
C LYS A 222 -20.81 -10.88 18.48
N GLU A 223 -21.27 -12.11 18.65
CA GLU A 223 -22.05 -12.54 19.82
C GLU A 223 -21.15 -12.95 20.99
N GLN A 224 -19.89 -13.30 20.69
CA GLN A 224 -18.91 -13.87 21.61
C GLN A 224 -18.00 -12.79 22.20
N ASN A 225 -17.80 -11.67 21.49
CA ASN A 225 -16.91 -10.60 21.93
C ASN A 225 -17.58 -9.21 21.79
N THR A 226 -18.27 -8.80 22.85
CA THR A 226 -18.97 -7.50 22.91
C THR A 226 -18.02 -6.31 22.81
N ILE A 227 -16.79 -6.43 23.32
CA ILE A 227 -15.76 -5.38 23.24
C ILE A 227 -15.37 -5.17 21.78
N MET A 228 -15.06 -6.24 21.06
CA MET A 228 -14.70 -6.16 19.64
C MET A 228 -15.89 -5.70 18.78
N SER A 229 -17.10 -6.16 19.08
CA SER A 229 -18.31 -5.67 18.39
C SER A 229 -18.53 -4.17 18.58
N LYS A 230 -18.28 -3.65 19.79
CA LYS A 230 -18.34 -2.21 20.05
C LYS A 230 -17.25 -1.46 19.30
N ALA A 231 -16.01 -1.95 19.34
CA ALA A 231 -14.89 -1.36 18.61
C ALA A 231 -15.13 -1.34 17.09
N GLN A 232 -15.73 -2.40 16.55
CA GLN A 232 -16.14 -2.48 15.13
C GLN A 232 -17.13 -1.38 14.78
N PHE A 233 -18.16 -1.21 15.61
CA PHE A 233 -19.17 -0.17 15.40
C PHE A 233 -18.56 1.23 15.45
N GLU A 234 -17.70 1.50 16.43
CA GLU A 234 -17.00 2.79 16.57
C GLU A 234 -16.07 3.08 15.39
N ALA A 235 -15.28 2.10 14.96
CA ALA A 235 -14.40 2.23 13.80
C ALA A 235 -15.20 2.49 12.51
N ALA A 236 -16.29 1.74 12.29
CA ALA A 236 -17.16 1.93 11.12
C ALA A 236 -17.81 3.32 11.13
N ALA A 237 -18.32 3.76 12.28
CA ALA A 237 -18.94 5.08 12.44
C ALA A 237 -17.94 6.22 12.17
N GLN A 238 -16.71 6.10 12.67
CA GLN A 238 -15.65 7.07 12.39
C GLN A 238 -15.30 7.12 10.89
N CYS A 239 -15.11 5.97 10.23
CA CYS A 239 -14.86 5.94 8.79
C CYS A 239 -15.98 6.60 7.98
N SER A 240 -17.23 6.27 8.30
CA SER A 240 -18.40 6.85 7.63
C SER A 240 -18.46 8.36 7.82
N LEU A 241 -18.28 8.85 9.05
CA LEU A 241 -18.29 10.29 9.35
C LEU A 241 -17.25 11.05 8.53
N ILE A 242 -16.00 10.57 8.51
CA ILE A 242 -14.93 11.20 7.73
C ILE A 242 -15.25 11.17 6.23
N PHE A 243 -15.75 10.04 5.72
CA PHE A 243 -16.11 9.91 4.31
C PHE A 243 -17.20 10.92 3.90
N ASP A 244 -18.23 11.09 4.74
CA ASP A 244 -19.34 12.02 4.49
C ASP A 244 -18.85 13.47 4.56
N ASN A 245 -17.98 13.80 5.51
CA ASN A 245 -17.39 15.13 5.65
C ASN A 245 -16.46 15.52 4.48
N LEU A 246 -15.91 14.54 3.74
CA LEU A 246 -15.15 14.81 2.52
C LEU A 246 -16.03 15.17 1.31
N ALA A 247 -17.33 14.82 1.31
CA ALA A 247 -18.19 14.99 0.13
C ALA A 247 -18.42 16.47 -0.27
N PRO A 248 -18.67 17.41 0.66
CA PRO A 248 -18.78 18.84 0.33
C PRO A 248 -17.48 19.40 -0.27
N LEU A 249 -16.35 18.96 0.27
CA LEU A 249 -15.03 19.38 -0.20
C LEU A 249 -14.75 18.91 -1.64
N VAL A 250 -15.10 17.66 -1.95
CA VAL A 250 -15.04 17.12 -3.33
C VAL A 250 -15.86 17.99 -4.27
N THR A 251 -17.10 18.33 -3.89
CA THR A 251 -18.00 19.16 -4.71
C THR A 251 -17.40 20.55 -4.97
N LYS A 252 -16.86 21.18 -3.92
CA LYS A 252 -16.19 22.49 -4.00
C LYS A 252 -14.98 22.45 -4.94
N LEU A 253 -14.12 21.44 -4.81
CA LEU A 253 -12.93 21.29 -5.66
C LEU A 253 -13.27 20.91 -7.10
N GLN A 254 -14.27 20.07 -7.33
CA GLN A 254 -14.77 19.77 -8.67
C GLN A 254 -15.26 21.03 -9.40
N ALA A 255 -16.00 21.90 -8.70
CA ALA A 255 -16.47 23.16 -9.26
C ALA A 255 -15.29 24.07 -9.67
N ARG A 256 -14.25 24.17 -8.83
CA ARG A 256 -13.02 24.90 -9.15
C ARG A 256 -12.27 24.30 -10.34
N CYS A 257 -12.18 22.97 -10.41
CA CYS A 257 -11.52 22.25 -11.51
C CYS A 257 -12.28 22.33 -12.85
N SER A 258 -13.57 22.69 -12.82
CA SER A 258 -14.40 22.88 -14.02
C SER A 258 -14.30 24.29 -14.61
N SER A 259 -13.51 25.19 -13.99
CA SER A 259 -13.25 26.53 -14.51
C SER A 259 -12.38 26.51 -15.78
N VAL A 260 -12.37 27.62 -16.52
CA VAL A 260 -11.67 27.75 -17.82
C VAL A 260 -10.17 27.47 -17.73
N THR A 261 -9.56 27.74 -16.57
CA THR A 261 -8.14 27.47 -16.32
C THR A 261 -7.97 26.88 -14.91
N PRO A 262 -8.10 25.55 -14.75
CA PRO A 262 -7.99 24.93 -13.43
C PRO A 262 -6.55 25.04 -12.93
N ALA A 263 -6.38 25.41 -11.66
CA ALA A 263 -5.07 25.45 -11.03
C ALA A 263 -4.51 24.00 -10.92
N PRO A 264 -3.24 23.74 -11.29
CA PRO A 264 -2.65 22.40 -11.17
C PRO A 264 -2.78 21.80 -9.77
N ARG A 265 -2.62 22.64 -8.72
CA ARG A 265 -2.79 22.25 -7.32
C ARG A 265 -4.21 21.74 -7.01
N ASP A 266 -5.25 22.34 -7.59
CA ASP A 266 -6.64 21.91 -7.34
C ASP A 266 -6.91 20.53 -7.95
N LEU A 267 -6.32 20.24 -9.12
CA LEU A 267 -6.42 18.92 -9.76
C LEU A 267 -5.69 17.85 -8.93
N GLU A 268 -4.50 18.17 -8.41
CA GLU A 268 -3.72 17.27 -7.56
C GLU A 268 -4.44 16.96 -6.24
N MET A 269 -4.91 17.99 -5.53
CA MET A 269 -5.67 17.83 -4.28
C MET A 269 -6.95 17.02 -4.51
N LEU A 270 -7.69 17.30 -5.59
CA LEU A 270 -8.90 16.55 -5.91
C LEU A 270 -8.57 15.08 -6.22
N ALA A 271 -7.48 14.81 -6.94
CA ALA A 271 -7.03 13.45 -7.19
C ALA A 271 -6.64 12.71 -5.90
N GLU A 272 -6.00 13.41 -4.96
CA GLU A 272 -5.63 12.88 -3.65
C GLU A 272 -6.86 12.58 -2.78
N ILE A 273 -7.85 13.48 -2.75
CA ILE A 273 -9.10 13.23 -2.02
C ILE A 273 -9.87 12.04 -2.61
N TYR A 274 -9.88 11.87 -3.94
CA TYR A 274 -10.44 10.65 -4.51
C TYR A 274 -9.68 9.39 -4.08
N ALA A 275 -8.34 9.44 -4.06
CA ALA A 275 -7.54 8.31 -3.60
C ALA A 275 -7.84 7.99 -2.12
N ILE A 276 -7.87 8.98 -1.23
CA ILE A 276 -8.15 8.75 0.20
C ILE A 276 -9.58 8.21 0.42
N ARG A 277 -10.56 8.65 -0.38
CA ARG A 277 -11.93 8.09 -0.35
C ARG A 277 -11.97 6.62 -0.73
N THR A 278 -11.18 6.19 -1.73
CA THR A 278 -11.09 4.76 -2.09
C THR A 278 -10.49 3.92 -0.97
N GLN A 279 -9.48 4.47 -0.27
CA GLN A 279 -8.86 3.84 0.89
C GLN A 279 -9.86 3.72 2.04
N LEU A 280 -10.57 4.81 2.39
CA LEU A 280 -11.58 4.82 3.46
C LEU A 280 -12.71 3.84 3.16
N THR A 281 -13.17 3.80 1.91
CA THR A 281 -14.23 2.88 1.48
C THR A 281 -13.77 1.43 1.61
N SER A 282 -12.52 1.13 1.24
CA SER A 282 -11.94 -0.20 1.37
C SER A 282 -11.79 -0.62 2.84
N ALA A 283 -11.25 0.27 3.68
CA ALA A 283 -11.13 0.04 5.12
C ALA A 283 -12.49 -0.22 5.75
N LEU A 284 -13.51 0.57 5.41
CA LEU A 284 -14.87 0.40 5.91
C LEU A 284 -15.47 -0.95 5.52
N VAL A 285 -15.27 -1.40 4.27
CA VAL A 285 -15.68 -2.75 3.83
C VAL A 285 -15.03 -3.83 4.70
N PHE A 286 -13.73 -3.73 4.97
CA PHE A 286 -13.04 -4.68 5.83
C PHE A 286 -13.52 -4.63 7.29
N ILE A 287 -13.72 -3.44 7.86
CA ILE A 287 -14.27 -3.28 9.22
C ILE A 287 -15.62 -3.99 9.30
N LEU A 288 -16.53 -3.73 8.36
CA LEU A 288 -17.87 -4.30 8.36
C LEU A 288 -17.85 -5.82 8.19
N CYS A 289 -16.93 -6.36 7.39
CA CYS A 289 -16.78 -7.80 7.19
C CYS A 289 -15.90 -8.51 8.23
N ALA A 290 -15.19 -7.79 9.11
CA ALA A 290 -14.17 -8.37 10.00
C ALA A 290 -14.70 -9.49 10.92
N HIS A 291 -15.99 -9.44 11.21
CA HIS A 291 -16.71 -10.43 12.02
C HIS A 291 -16.99 -11.76 11.34
N SER A 292 -16.98 -11.78 10.02
CA SER A 292 -17.35 -12.95 9.24
C SER A 292 -16.11 -13.62 8.65
N PRO A 293 -15.93 -14.93 8.86
CA PRO A 293 -14.87 -15.68 8.19
C PRO A 293 -15.19 -15.88 6.71
N TYR A 294 -16.45 -15.76 6.28
CA TYR A 294 -16.88 -16.06 4.92
C TYR A 294 -16.56 -14.93 3.93
N GLU A 295 -16.11 -15.32 2.74
CA GLU A 295 -15.81 -14.41 1.64
C GLU A 295 -17.09 -13.87 0.97
N THR A 296 -18.22 -14.59 1.04
CA THR A 296 -19.52 -14.05 0.62
C THR A 296 -20.04 -12.90 1.50
N ALA A 297 -19.44 -12.65 2.67
CA ALA A 297 -19.82 -11.49 3.48
C ALA A 297 -19.57 -10.15 2.76
N TYR A 298 -18.65 -10.13 1.79
CA TYR A 298 -18.33 -8.92 1.02
C TYR A 298 -19.43 -8.53 0.03
N ASP A 299 -20.40 -9.40 -0.29
CA ASP A 299 -21.42 -9.13 -1.31
C ASP A 299 -22.41 -8.04 -0.91
N GLU A 300 -22.61 -7.84 0.39
CA GLU A 300 -23.41 -6.75 0.95
C GLU A 300 -22.83 -5.36 0.64
N HIS A 301 -21.63 -5.30 0.05
CA HIS A 301 -20.89 -4.07 -0.19
C HIS A 301 -20.66 -3.78 -1.68
N HIS A 302 -21.49 -4.36 -2.56
CA HIS A 302 -21.44 -4.12 -4.00
C HIS A 302 -21.38 -2.65 -4.40
N ASP A 303 -22.24 -1.80 -3.80
CA ASP A 303 -22.26 -0.37 -4.09
C ASP A 303 -20.99 0.35 -3.62
N ARG A 304 -20.38 -0.11 -2.53
CA ARG A 304 -19.09 0.41 -2.05
C ARG A 304 -17.97 0.04 -3.02
N PHE A 305 -17.95 -1.18 -3.55
CA PHE A 305 -17.01 -1.57 -4.61
C PHE A 305 -17.18 -0.73 -5.87
N ARG A 306 -18.43 -0.45 -6.29
CA ARG A 306 -18.70 0.48 -7.41
C ARG A 306 -18.16 1.88 -7.13
N SER A 307 -18.34 2.39 -5.91
CA SER A 307 -17.80 3.70 -5.50
C SER A 307 -16.28 3.73 -5.54
N ILE A 308 -15.59 2.67 -5.08
CA ILE A 308 -14.13 2.56 -5.16
C ILE A 308 -13.66 2.70 -6.61
N ILE A 309 -14.30 1.99 -7.55
CA ILE A 309 -13.93 2.06 -8.96
C ILE A 309 -14.16 3.46 -9.55
N SER A 310 -15.29 4.09 -9.22
CA SER A 310 -15.61 5.45 -9.68
C SER A 310 -14.58 6.47 -9.21
N ASP A 311 -14.28 6.50 -7.91
CA ASP A 311 -13.35 7.44 -7.30
C ASP A 311 -11.90 7.14 -7.76
N ALA A 312 -11.50 5.87 -7.86
CA ALA A 312 -10.19 5.49 -8.38
C ALA A 312 -9.99 5.93 -9.83
N ALA A 313 -11.00 5.71 -10.69
CA ALA A 313 -10.96 6.15 -12.07
C ALA A 313 -10.92 7.69 -12.17
N ALA A 314 -11.63 8.41 -11.30
CA ALA A 314 -11.56 9.87 -11.23
C ALA A 314 -10.16 10.36 -10.83
N SER A 315 -9.57 9.77 -9.79
CA SER A 315 -8.19 10.05 -9.37
C SER A 315 -7.18 9.80 -10.49
N ALA A 316 -7.25 8.62 -11.14
CA ALA A 316 -6.37 8.25 -12.23
C ALA A 316 -6.48 9.20 -13.44
N ARG A 317 -7.71 9.64 -13.79
CA ARG A 317 -7.92 10.61 -14.88
C ARG A 317 -7.32 11.98 -14.57
N LEU A 318 -7.45 12.46 -13.33
CA LEU A 318 -6.87 13.74 -12.92
C LEU A 318 -5.34 13.68 -12.92
N ARG A 319 -4.75 12.58 -12.46
CA ARG A 319 -3.29 12.37 -12.48
C ARG A 319 -2.74 12.24 -13.91
N ARG A 320 -3.47 11.58 -14.83
CA ARG A 320 -3.07 11.44 -16.24
C ARG A 320 -3.07 12.74 -17.05
N ARG A 321 -3.73 13.80 -16.59
CA ARG A 321 -3.68 15.11 -17.25
C ARG A 321 -2.32 15.81 -17.05
N SER A 322 -1.48 15.31 -16.15
CA SER A 322 -0.06 15.69 -16.07
C SER A 322 0.76 15.03 -17.20
N LYS A 323 1.86 15.65 -17.62
CA LYS A 323 2.67 15.19 -18.76
C LYS A 323 3.13 13.73 -18.57
N LEU A 324 3.26 12.97 -19.66
CA LEU A 324 3.87 11.64 -19.61
C LEU A 324 5.33 11.77 -19.18
N SER A 325 5.68 11.23 -18.01
CA SER A 325 7.07 11.01 -17.62
C SER A 325 7.66 9.85 -18.44
N ALA A 326 8.95 9.94 -18.77
CA ALA A 326 9.69 8.85 -19.40
C ALA A 326 9.95 7.67 -18.45
N PHE A 327 9.71 7.84 -17.15
CA PHE A 327 9.99 6.85 -16.11
C PHE A 327 8.69 6.24 -15.55
N LYS A 328 8.70 4.93 -15.26
CA LYS A 328 7.57 4.25 -14.58
C LYS A 328 7.47 4.79 -13.15
N HIS A 329 6.33 5.37 -12.79
CA HIS A 329 6.18 6.07 -11.50
C HIS A 329 6.29 5.08 -10.32
N PHE A 330 7.14 5.39 -9.33
CA PHE A 330 7.21 4.70 -8.06
C PHE A 330 6.79 5.68 -6.97
N SER A 331 5.77 5.32 -6.19
CA SER A 331 5.28 6.16 -5.09
C SER A 331 5.45 5.46 -3.76
N THR A 332 5.86 6.20 -2.73
CA THR A 332 5.86 5.74 -1.33
C THR A 332 4.58 6.13 -0.59
N ARG A 333 3.54 6.56 -1.31
CA ARG A 333 2.25 6.96 -0.74
C ARG A 333 1.20 5.94 -1.14
N SER A 334 0.26 5.69 -0.22
CA SER A 334 -0.92 4.89 -0.53
C SER A 334 -1.79 5.65 -1.53
N GLY A 335 -2.10 5.02 -2.67
CA GLY A 335 -2.89 5.63 -3.72
C GLY A 335 -4.15 4.82 -4.00
N ILE A 336 -4.32 4.36 -5.23
CA ILE A 336 -5.54 3.66 -5.67
C ILE A 336 -5.32 2.18 -5.96
N ILE A 337 -4.07 1.69 -5.95
CA ILE A 337 -3.76 0.31 -6.33
C ILE A 337 -4.40 -0.68 -5.35
N SER A 338 -4.16 -0.56 -4.04
CA SER A 338 -4.69 -1.52 -3.06
C SER A 338 -6.24 -1.57 -3.03
N PRO A 339 -6.99 -0.45 -3.05
CA PRO A 339 -8.44 -0.44 -3.16
C PRO A 339 -8.96 -1.14 -4.42
N LEU A 340 -8.36 -0.87 -5.58
CA LEU A 340 -8.72 -1.55 -6.83
C LEU A 340 -8.43 -3.05 -6.76
N PHE A 341 -7.30 -3.41 -6.17
CA PHE A 341 -6.95 -4.82 -5.98
C PHE A 341 -7.94 -5.53 -5.05
N ILE A 342 -8.37 -4.88 -3.96
CA ILE A 342 -9.44 -5.38 -3.09
C ILE A 342 -10.72 -5.65 -3.89
N VAL A 343 -11.16 -4.73 -4.76
CA VAL A 343 -12.30 -4.97 -5.65
C VAL A 343 -12.06 -6.21 -6.51
N SER A 344 -10.85 -6.35 -7.09
CA SER A 344 -10.52 -7.46 -7.99
C SER A 344 -10.53 -8.85 -7.33
N ILE A 345 -10.38 -8.95 -5.99
CA ILE A 345 -10.34 -10.22 -5.26
C ILE A 345 -11.55 -10.46 -4.35
N LYS A 346 -12.16 -9.41 -3.80
CA LYS A 346 -13.28 -9.52 -2.84
C LYS A 346 -14.66 -9.37 -3.48
N CYS A 347 -14.80 -8.57 -4.55
CA CYS A 347 -16.08 -8.46 -5.24
C CYS A 347 -16.34 -9.74 -6.06
N ARG A 348 -17.57 -10.28 -6.02
CA ARG A 348 -17.96 -11.44 -6.85
C ARG A 348 -18.53 -11.05 -8.21
N ASP A 349 -18.88 -9.78 -8.46
CA ASP A 349 -19.37 -9.32 -9.77
C ASP A 349 -18.25 -9.34 -10.83
N PRO A 350 -18.32 -10.21 -11.85
CA PRO A 350 -17.28 -10.30 -12.87
C PRO A 350 -17.02 -8.98 -13.59
N SER A 351 -18.04 -8.14 -13.78
CA SER A 351 -17.91 -6.87 -14.51
C SER A 351 -17.08 -5.86 -13.71
N LEU A 352 -17.36 -5.70 -12.42
CA LEU A 352 -16.58 -4.83 -11.54
C LEU A 352 -15.15 -5.33 -11.36
N ARG A 353 -14.94 -6.65 -11.24
CA ARG A 353 -13.59 -7.23 -11.15
C ARG A 353 -12.77 -6.96 -12.41
N ALA A 354 -13.37 -7.15 -13.60
CA ALA A 354 -12.71 -6.89 -14.87
C ALA A 354 -12.35 -5.40 -15.04
N LEU A 355 -13.25 -4.51 -14.61
CA LEU A 355 -12.99 -3.08 -14.61
C LEU A 355 -11.86 -2.70 -13.64
N ALA A 356 -11.85 -3.25 -12.42
CA ALA A 356 -10.78 -3.04 -11.45
C ALA A 356 -9.42 -3.49 -12.00
N THR A 357 -9.38 -4.67 -12.62
CA THR A 357 -8.19 -5.25 -13.25
C THR A 357 -7.67 -4.35 -14.38
N THR A 358 -8.56 -3.84 -15.23
CA THR A 358 -8.19 -2.91 -16.29
C THR A 358 -7.54 -1.64 -15.74
N VAL A 359 -8.13 -1.03 -14.70
CA VAL A 359 -7.56 0.19 -14.10
C VAL A 359 -6.22 -0.11 -13.42
N LEU A 360 -6.06 -1.27 -12.77
CA LEU A 360 -4.80 -1.70 -12.14
C LEU A 360 -3.64 -1.82 -13.14
N ILE A 361 -3.88 -2.39 -14.32
CA ILE A 361 -2.86 -2.56 -15.37
C ILE A 361 -2.30 -1.20 -15.82
N GLU A 362 -3.13 -0.16 -15.81
CA GLU A 362 -2.72 1.21 -16.15
C GLU A 362 -1.92 1.88 -15.02
N GLN A 363 -1.90 1.32 -13.82
CA GLN A 363 -1.15 1.88 -12.70
C GLN A 363 0.30 1.39 -12.68
N SER A 364 1.17 2.23 -12.12
CA SER A 364 2.58 1.88 -11.91
C SER A 364 2.76 1.16 -10.58
N ARG A 365 3.60 1.67 -9.67
CA ARG A 365 3.90 1.00 -8.39
C ARG A 365 3.72 1.96 -7.21
N GLU A 366 2.97 1.51 -6.21
CA GLU A 366 2.76 2.17 -4.91
C GLU A 366 3.44 1.29 -3.83
N GLY A 367 4.70 1.55 -3.53
CA GLY A 367 5.54 0.72 -2.67
C GLY A 367 5.49 -0.75 -3.09
N PRO A 368 5.07 -1.70 -2.23
CA PRO A 368 4.96 -3.12 -2.56
C PRO A 368 3.82 -3.43 -3.56
N ALA A 369 2.86 -2.51 -3.73
CA ALA A 369 1.72 -2.70 -4.61
C ALA A 369 2.09 -2.35 -6.06
N ASP A 370 2.38 -3.38 -6.87
CA ASP A 370 2.58 -3.22 -8.32
C ASP A 370 1.28 -3.50 -9.08
N GLY A 371 0.81 -2.52 -9.86
CA GLY A 371 -0.48 -2.60 -10.55
C GLY A 371 -0.59 -3.78 -11.51
N GLN A 372 0.48 -4.12 -12.24
CA GLN A 372 0.48 -5.23 -13.20
C GLN A 372 0.44 -6.58 -12.49
N ILE A 373 1.24 -6.72 -11.42
CA ILE A 373 1.30 -7.95 -10.63
C ILE A 373 -0.05 -8.20 -9.95
N LEU A 374 -0.59 -7.18 -9.28
CA LEU A 374 -1.86 -7.29 -8.57
C LEU A 374 -3.03 -7.49 -9.53
N ALA A 375 -3.02 -6.89 -10.72
CA ALA A 375 -3.99 -7.20 -11.77
C ALA A 375 -3.94 -8.67 -12.19
N ALA A 376 -2.73 -9.21 -12.42
CA ALA A 376 -2.56 -10.60 -12.85
C ALA A 376 -3.02 -11.59 -11.75
N ILE A 377 -2.73 -11.29 -10.48
CA ILE A 377 -3.24 -12.06 -9.33
C ILE A 377 -4.77 -12.00 -9.27
N GLY A 378 -5.36 -10.80 -9.35
CA GLY A 378 -6.81 -10.60 -9.29
C GLY A 378 -7.55 -11.34 -10.40
N ALA A 379 -7.03 -11.26 -11.63
CA ALA A 379 -7.54 -12.01 -12.78
C ALA A 379 -7.43 -13.53 -12.58
N ARG A 380 -6.30 -14.01 -12.04
CA ARG A 380 -6.12 -15.44 -11.77
C ARG A 380 -7.09 -15.95 -10.70
N ILE A 381 -7.28 -15.21 -9.62
CA ILE A 381 -8.27 -15.55 -8.59
C ILE A 381 -9.67 -15.63 -9.22
N ALA A 382 -10.04 -14.71 -10.10
CA ALA A 382 -11.34 -14.75 -10.78
C ALA A 382 -11.54 -16.05 -11.57
N VAL A 383 -10.51 -16.52 -12.27
CA VAL A 383 -10.53 -17.80 -12.99
C VAL A 383 -10.64 -18.98 -12.02
N LEU A 384 -9.89 -18.99 -10.92
CA LEU A 384 -9.90 -20.06 -9.93
C LEU A 384 -11.25 -20.22 -9.22
N GLU A 385 -11.97 -19.13 -9.02
CA GLU A 385 -13.28 -19.13 -8.36
C GLU A 385 -14.42 -19.47 -9.31
N THR A 386 -14.31 -19.10 -10.59
CA THR A 386 -15.32 -19.41 -11.62
C THR A 386 -15.14 -20.80 -12.21
N SER A 387 -14.00 -21.46 -11.97
CA SER A 387 -13.74 -22.83 -12.39
C SER A 387 -14.77 -23.77 -11.75
N GLY A 388 -15.65 -24.34 -12.57
CA GLY A 388 -16.72 -25.23 -12.12
C GLY A 388 -18.05 -24.54 -11.78
N SER A 389 -18.14 -23.21 -11.88
CA SER A 389 -19.42 -22.49 -11.77
C SER A 389 -20.26 -22.69 -13.04
N VAL A 390 -21.55 -22.93 -12.85
CA VAL A 390 -22.53 -23.06 -13.94
C VAL A 390 -23.43 -21.83 -13.90
N PRO A 391 -23.65 -21.12 -15.02
CA PRO A 391 -24.58 -20.00 -15.05
C PRO A 391 -25.99 -20.41 -14.62
N SER A 392 -26.66 -19.55 -13.87
CA SER A 392 -28.06 -19.76 -13.44
C SER A 392 -29.05 -20.00 -14.59
N SER A 393 -28.72 -19.62 -15.83
CA SER A 393 -29.53 -19.89 -17.02
C SER A 393 -28.63 -20.21 -18.24
N PRO A 394 -29.01 -21.18 -19.09
CA PRO A 394 -28.25 -21.56 -20.29
C PRO A 394 -28.30 -20.44 -21.34
N SER A 395 -27.41 -19.46 -21.21
CA SER A 395 -27.10 -18.30 -22.09
C SER A 395 -26.81 -17.01 -21.30
N ALA A 396 -27.05 -16.99 -19.99
CA ALA A 396 -26.73 -15.84 -19.15
C ALA A 396 -25.21 -15.77 -18.85
N PRO A 397 -24.63 -14.56 -18.73
CA PRO A 397 -23.29 -14.42 -18.18
C PRO A 397 -23.27 -14.91 -16.72
N LEU A 398 -22.11 -15.37 -16.26
CA LEU A 398 -21.91 -15.69 -14.84
C LEU A 398 -22.21 -14.47 -13.98
N THR A 399 -22.95 -14.69 -12.91
CA THR A 399 -23.31 -13.69 -11.91
C THR A 399 -22.57 -13.99 -10.60
N SER A 400 -22.56 -13.03 -9.68
CA SER A 400 -21.96 -13.22 -8.35
C SER A 400 -22.54 -14.42 -7.59
N CYS A 401 -23.83 -14.71 -7.78
CA CYS A 401 -24.53 -15.83 -7.15
C CYS A 401 -24.09 -17.21 -7.66
N ASP A 402 -23.49 -17.29 -8.85
CA ASP A 402 -23.04 -18.55 -9.46
C ASP A 402 -21.70 -19.05 -8.87
N ILE A 403 -21.01 -18.23 -8.06
CA ILE A 403 -19.75 -18.57 -7.40
C ILE A 403 -20.04 -18.89 -5.93
N SER A 404 -20.01 -20.17 -5.56
CA SER A 404 -20.27 -20.59 -4.18
C SER A 404 -19.13 -20.23 -3.21
N GLU A 405 -19.43 -20.18 -1.91
CA GLU A 405 -18.44 -19.91 -0.86
C GLU A 405 -17.27 -20.89 -0.88
N ALA A 406 -17.53 -22.17 -1.17
CA ALA A 406 -16.50 -23.21 -1.24
C ALA A 406 -15.51 -23.01 -2.41
N GLN A 407 -15.89 -22.24 -3.43
CA GLN A 407 -15.01 -21.90 -4.55
C GLN A 407 -14.16 -20.66 -4.28
N ARG A 408 -14.47 -19.87 -3.24
CA ARG A 408 -13.77 -18.62 -2.95
C ARG A 408 -12.31 -18.88 -2.56
N VAL A 409 -11.42 -17.98 -2.98
CA VAL A 409 -10.01 -17.99 -2.54
C VAL A 409 -9.88 -17.05 -1.36
N TYR A 410 -9.37 -17.54 -0.24
CA TYR A 410 -9.36 -16.82 1.03
C TYR A 410 -8.14 -15.94 1.22
N GLY A 411 -7.11 -16.14 0.41
CA GLY A 411 -5.99 -15.23 0.35
C GLY A 411 -4.87 -15.73 -0.55
N TYR A 412 -3.79 -14.97 -0.53
CA TYR A 412 -2.62 -15.23 -1.33
C TYR A 412 -1.36 -14.75 -0.58
N SER A 413 -0.21 -15.18 -1.06
CA SER A 413 1.09 -14.59 -0.74
C SER A 413 2.00 -14.68 -1.96
N VAL A 414 2.91 -13.73 -2.07
CA VAL A 414 3.90 -13.69 -3.15
C VAL A 414 5.27 -14.05 -2.56
N PRO A 415 5.73 -15.31 -2.65
CA PRO A 415 7.10 -15.65 -2.28
C PRO A 415 8.12 -14.89 -3.14
N HIS A 416 9.39 -14.90 -2.71
CA HIS A 416 10.49 -14.24 -3.40
C HIS A 416 10.49 -14.55 -4.90
N SER A 417 10.70 -13.51 -5.73
CA SER A 417 10.77 -13.70 -7.18
C SER A 417 11.82 -14.74 -7.54
N SER A 418 11.42 -15.67 -8.40
CA SER A 418 12.32 -16.61 -9.04
C SER A 418 12.61 -16.17 -10.47
N PHE A 419 13.70 -16.66 -11.04
CA PHE A 419 13.97 -16.52 -12.47
C PHE A 419 13.69 -17.86 -13.14
N ASN A 420 13.04 -17.85 -14.31
CA ASN A 420 12.90 -19.06 -15.11
C ASN A 420 14.25 -19.45 -15.76
N GLU A 421 14.28 -20.59 -16.45
CA GLU A 421 15.46 -21.09 -17.17
C GLU A 421 15.99 -20.09 -18.23
N GLU A 422 15.14 -19.18 -18.68
CA GLU A 422 15.45 -18.13 -19.66
C GLU A 422 15.94 -16.84 -18.98
N GLY A 423 16.08 -16.80 -17.65
CA GLY A 423 16.49 -15.62 -16.89
C GLY A 423 15.39 -14.55 -16.73
N ARG A 424 14.14 -14.86 -17.04
CA ARG A 424 12.99 -13.95 -16.87
C ARG A 424 12.42 -14.07 -15.46
N ARG A 425 12.05 -12.92 -14.88
CA ARG A 425 11.39 -12.87 -13.58
C ARG A 425 10.03 -13.58 -13.67
N VAL A 426 9.80 -14.54 -12.79
CA VAL A 426 8.52 -15.23 -12.61
C VAL A 426 8.03 -14.96 -11.20
N VAL A 427 6.79 -14.49 -11.11
CA VAL A 427 6.10 -14.30 -9.84
C VAL A 427 5.29 -15.55 -9.56
N ASN A 428 5.78 -16.35 -8.61
CA ASN A 428 5.00 -17.45 -8.05
C ASN A 428 4.04 -16.86 -7.02
N VAL A 429 2.82 -17.37 -7.01
CA VAL A 429 1.78 -16.94 -6.07
C VAL A 429 1.28 -18.17 -5.34
N ILE A 430 1.25 -18.10 -4.03
CA ILE A 430 0.69 -19.15 -3.17
C ILE A 430 -0.73 -18.71 -2.83
N PHE A 431 -1.72 -19.49 -3.23
CA PHE A 431 -3.12 -19.28 -2.88
C PHE A 431 -3.52 -20.15 -1.70
N GLN A 432 -4.57 -19.75 -0.99
CA GLN A 432 -5.10 -20.50 0.16
C GLN A 432 -6.61 -20.69 0.11
N ARG A 433 -7.05 -21.86 0.59
CA ARG A 433 -8.46 -22.23 0.81
C ARG A 433 -8.60 -23.02 2.11
N PRO A 434 -9.75 -22.95 2.80
CA PRO A 434 -10.01 -23.75 3.99
C PRO A 434 -10.10 -25.25 3.64
N ASN A 435 -9.62 -26.10 4.53
CA ASN A 435 -9.71 -27.56 4.42
C ASN A 435 -10.11 -28.22 5.75
N PRO A 436 -11.32 -28.81 5.85
CA PRO A 436 -12.38 -28.84 4.84
C PRO A 436 -12.97 -27.43 4.59
N PRO A 437 -13.94 -27.24 3.69
CA PRO A 437 -14.66 -25.97 3.57
C PRO A 437 -15.22 -25.50 4.92
N LEU A 438 -15.20 -24.20 5.22
CA LEU A 438 -15.57 -23.66 6.54
C LEU A 438 -16.92 -24.19 7.04
N LEU A 439 -17.95 -24.17 6.18
CA LEU A 439 -19.30 -24.66 6.50
C LEU A 439 -19.33 -26.10 7.02
N GLN A 440 -18.33 -26.92 6.69
CA GLN A 440 -18.23 -28.33 7.06
C GLN A 440 -17.29 -28.57 8.25
N GLY A 441 -16.34 -27.67 8.51
CA GLY A 441 -15.30 -27.91 9.53
C GLY A 441 -15.46 -27.16 10.85
N TRP A 442 -16.45 -26.28 10.98
CA TRP A 442 -16.72 -25.63 12.28
C TRP A 442 -16.93 -26.67 13.39
N GLY A 443 -16.23 -26.49 14.51
CA GLY A 443 -16.27 -27.41 15.66
C GLY A 443 -15.37 -28.65 15.53
N HIS A 444 -14.76 -28.86 14.36
CA HIS A 444 -13.89 -30.02 14.09
C HIS A 444 -12.48 -29.64 13.67
N VAL A 445 -12.29 -28.45 13.08
CA VAL A 445 -11.00 -27.96 12.60
C VAL A 445 -10.73 -26.58 13.17
N ASP A 446 -9.50 -26.36 13.61
CA ASP A 446 -9.01 -25.06 14.02
C ASP A 446 -8.42 -24.31 12.81
N TYR A 447 -9.23 -23.41 12.25
CA TYR A 447 -8.81 -22.56 11.12
C TYR A 447 -7.92 -21.38 11.54
N SER A 448 -7.63 -21.20 12.83
CA SER A 448 -6.57 -20.27 13.28
C SER A 448 -5.17 -20.85 13.05
N CYS A 449 -5.06 -22.16 12.87
CA CYS A 449 -3.81 -22.87 12.59
C CYS A 449 -3.64 -23.18 11.09
N LYS A 450 -2.38 -23.31 10.63
CA LYS A 450 -2.06 -23.63 9.23
C LYS A 450 -2.67 -24.94 8.73
N ASP A 451 -2.91 -25.90 9.63
CA ASP A 451 -3.43 -27.22 9.29
C ASP A 451 -4.89 -27.18 8.78
N GLY A 452 -5.64 -26.11 9.11
CA GLY A 452 -6.98 -25.88 8.58
C GLY A 452 -7.01 -25.35 7.15
N TRP A 453 -5.87 -25.23 6.47
CA TRP A 453 -5.74 -24.59 5.17
C TRP A 453 -5.00 -25.47 4.16
N ILE A 454 -5.47 -25.45 2.92
CA ILE A 454 -4.71 -25.93 1.76
C ILE A 454 -4.02 -24.74 1.12
N TYR A 455 -2.73 -24.91 0.84
CA TYR A 455 -1.90 -23.98 0.10
C TYR A 455 -1.46 -24.62 -1.21
N TRP A 456 -1.48 -23.86 -2.30
CA TRP A 456 -0.91 -24.30 -3.58
C TRP A 456 -0.24 -23.14 -4.29
N SER A 457 0.83 -23.43 -5.04
CA SER A 457 1.60 -22.42 -5.75
C SER A 457 1.39 -22.51 -7.25
N GLU A 458 1.21 -21.37 -7.90
CA GLU A 458 1.14 -21.26 -9.35
C GLU A 458 2.02 -20.10 -9.85
N PRO A 459 2.78 -20.28 -10.94
CA PRO A 459 3.47 -19.18 -11.59
C PRO A 459 2.46 -18.32 -12.37
N ILE A 460 2.49 -17.00 -12.14
CA ILE A 460 1.69 -16.04 -12.90
C ILE A 460 2.60 -15.30 -13.87
N LYS A 461 2.20 -15.25 -15.15
CA LYS A 461 2.87 -14.45 -16.17
C LYS A 461 2.42 -13.01 -16.03
N ILE A 462 3.38 -12.08 -15.97
CA ILE A 462 3.17 -10.63 -15.84
C ILE A 462 3.48 -9.96 -17.18
#